data_AF-A0A382WX66-F1
#
_entry.id   AF-A0A382WX66-F1
#
_cell.length_a   1.000
_cell.length_b   1.000
_cell.length_c   1.000
_cell.angle_alpha   90.00
_cell.angle_beta   90.00
_cell.angle_gamma   90.00
#
_symmetry.space_group_name_H-M   'P 1'
#
loop_
_entity.id
_entity.type
_entity.pdbx_description
1 polymer ?
#
loop_
_entity_poly.entity_id
_entity_poly.type
_entity_poly.pdbx_seq_one_letter_code
_entity_poly.pdbx_strand_id
1 'polypeptide(L)'
;YENAKPIGTELTFEGSKPINKLDFGYIHDLEHTNYAWFTQKLENPRIFDKGKASPPEDKLRMPNFNFSPEEIEALVTTILSFSEDEVGENLLASNYVRDDMVYEGRKLIKEYNCQGCHIIDGFGGQIAENYSSPEYAPPNLNTEGAKVQPDWLFNFFLEPSIIRPNLQVRMPTFKLTDEEWNAIIRSFQYYDNQPLAFESDFHVNTSTTKYKAGKKIEELGACNNCHFYGKEFPKQGAQTWAPNLALTKERLQPKWVIDWMEDPQSIMPGTKMPA
;
A
#
# COMPACT_ATOMS: atom_id res chain seq x y z
N TYR A 1 13.15 -26.03 -1.89
CA TYR A 1 12.64 -25.05 -2.87
C TYR A 1 13.67 -23.98 -3.21
N GLU A 2 14.50 -23.52 -2.27
CA GLU A 2 15.50 -22.45 -2.50
C GLU A 2 16.67 -22.82 -3.44
N ASN A 3 16.96 -24.11 -3.65
CA ASN A 3 18.02 -24.57 -4.56
C ASN A 3 17.50 -24.99 -5.95
N ALA A 4 16.24 -24.71 -6.28
CA ALA A 4 15.72 -25.00 -7.61
C ALA A 4 16.19 -23.93 -8.60
N LYS A 5 16.59 -24.32 -9.82
CA LYS A 5 16.87 -23.36 -10.89
C LYS A 5 15.63 -22.47 -11.09
N PRO A 6 15.80 -21.14 -11.27
CA PRO A 6 14.69 -20.26 -11.58
C PRO A 6 13.88 -20.81 -12.76
N ILE A 7 12.56 -20.80 -12.64
CA ILE A 7 11.66 -21.30 -13.69
C ILE A 7 11.54 -20.25 -14.83
N GLY A 8 12.03 -19.02 -14.63
CA GLY A 8 11.96 -17.91 -15.58
C GLY A 8 13.30 -17.23 -15.84
N THR A 9 13.33 -16.45 -16.91
CA THR A 9 14.44 -15.55 -17.27
C THR A 9 14.56 -14.41 -16.25
N GLU A 10 15.79 -14.02 -15.96
CA GLU A 10 16.14 -12.81 -15.20
C GLU A 10 15.79 -11.58 -16.06
N LEU A 11 15.04 -10.61 -15.52
CA LEU A 11 14.48 -9.49 -16.28
C LEU A 11 15.26 -8.18 -16.14
N THR A 12 16.25 -8.08 -15.24
CA THR A 12 16.94 -6.83 -14.87
C THR A 12 17.51 -6.09 -16.08
N PHE A 13 17.92 -6.82 -17.12
CA PHE A 13 18.51 -6.26 -18.35
C PHE A 13 17.81 -6.75 -19.63
N GLU A 14 16.58 -7.25 -19.52
CA GLU A 14 15.88 -7.88 -20.65
C GLU A 14 15.59 -6.87 -21.79
N GLY A 15 15.47 -5.58 -21.49
CA GLY A 15 15.32 -4.51 -22.49
C GLY A 15 16.56 -4.31 -23.37
N SER A 16 17.77 -4.56 -22.84
CA SER A 16 19.03 -4.49 -23.58
C SER A 16 19.36 -5.77 -24.37
N LYS A 17 18.50 -6.78 -24.31
CA LYS A 17 18.72 -8.05 -25.01
C LYS A 17 18.77 -7.82 -26.53
N PRO A 18 19.87 -8.22 -27.19
CA PRO A 18 19.96 -8.11 -28.64
C PRO A 18 18.82 -8.87 -29.34
N ILE A 19 18.25 -8.29 -30.40
CA ILE A 19 17.10 -8.88 -31.12
C ILE A 19 17.41 -10.31 -31.61
N ASN A 20 18.67 -10.58 -32.01
CA ASN A 20 19.10 -11.91 -32.45
C ASN A 20 19.18 -12.96 -31.32
N LYS A 21 18.99 -12.57 -30.06
CA LYS A 21 18.86 -13.45 -28.89
C LYS A 21 17.40 -13.68 -28.51
N LEU A 22 16.45 -13.03 -29.17
CA LEU A 22 15.02 -13.30 -29.03
C LEU A 22 14.60 -14.39 -30.02
N ASP A 23 13.90 -15.41 -29.51
CA ASP A 23 13.39 -16.52 -30.32
C ASP A 23 12.01 -16.14 -30.87
N PHE A 24 11.93 -15.82 -32.16
CA PHE A 24 10.69 -15.49 -32.87
C PHE A 24 9.85 -16.73 -33.24
N GLY A 25 10.33 -17.93 -32.90
CA GLY A 25 9.67 -19.18 -33.26
C GLY A 25 9.47 -19.32 -34.76
N TYR A 26 8.30 -19.79 -35.17
CA TYR A 26 7.89 -19.91 -36.57
C TYR A 26 6.91 -18.79 -37.00
N ILE A 27 7.02 -17.62 -36.38
CA ILE A 27 6.14 -16.48 -36.65
C ILE A 27 6.84 -15.58 -37.67
N HIS A 28 6.42 -15.67 -38.94
CA HIS A 28 7.06 -14.95 -40.04
C HIS A 28 6.50 -13.54 -40.27
N ASP A 29 5.30 -13.26 -39.77
CA ASP A 29 4.59 -12.00 -39.97
C ASP A 29 4.80 -11.00 -38.81
N LEU A 30 5.64 -11.34 -37.83
CA LEU A 30 5.96 -10.45 -36.71
C LEU A 30 7.14 -9.56 -37.09
N GLU A 31 7.02 -8.26 -36.83
CA GLU A 31 8.15 -7.34 -37.01
C GLU A 31 9.33 -7.78 -36.12
N HIS A 32 10.54 -7.83 -36.70
CA HIS A 32 11.74 -8.27 -35.96
C HIS A 32 12.32 -7.13 -35.11
N THR A 33 11.53 -6.67 -34.14
CA THR A 33 11.91 -5.69 -33.11
C THR A 33 11.69 -6.27 -31.72
N ASN A 34 12.39 -5.74 -30.72
CA ASN A 34 12.17 -6.09 -29.32
C ASN A 34 10.74 -5.72 -28.87
N TYR A 35 10.26 -4.54 -29.26
CA TYR A 35 8.90 -4.07 -28.98
C TYR A 35 7.83 -5.05 -29.48
N ALA A 36 7.89 -5.46 -30.75
CA ALA A 36 6.94 -6.41 -31.33
C ALA A 36 7.02 -7.78 -30.66
N TRP A 37 8.24 -8.24 -30.34
CA TRP A 37 8.43 -9.52 -29.64
C TRP A 37 7.81 -9.52 -28.24
N PHE A 38 8.08 -8.51 -27.41
CA PHE A 38 7.53 -8.43 -26.04
C PHE A 38 6.02 -8.26 -26.05
N THR A 39 5.48 -7.45 -26.97
CA THR A 39 4.04 -7.29 -27.17
C THR A 39 3.39 -8.64 -27.46
N GLN A 40 3.88 -9.36 -28.48
CA GLN A 40 3.37 -10.68 -28.84
C GLN A 40 3.50 -11.69 -27.69
N LYS A 41 4.59 -11.60 -26.90
CA LYS A 41 4.84 -12.47 -25.75
C LYS A 41 3.84 -12.27 -24.63
N LEU A 42 3.41 -11.04 -24.37
CA LEU A 42 2.42 -10.72 -23.36
C LEU A 42 0.99 -11.04 -23.82
N GLU A 43 0.68 -10.81 -25.10
CA GLU A 43 -0.64 -11.14 -25.69
C GLU A 43 -0.90 -12.65 -25.77
N ASN A 44 0.07 -13.41 -26.28
CA ASN A 44 -0.08 -14.84 -26.51
C ASN A 44 1.25 -15.57 -26.29
N PRO A 45 1.67 -15.81 -25.04
CA PRO A 45 3.01 -16.33 -24.75
C PRO A 45 3.29 -17.71 -25.36
N ARG A 46 2.25 -18.51 -25.63
CA ARG A 46 2.34 -19.87 -26.17
C ARG A 46 2.49 -19.93 -27.69
N ILE A 47 2.33 -18.81 -28.40
CA ILE A 47 2.43 -18.76 -29.87
C ILE A 47 3.81 -19.21 -30.37
N PHE A 48 4.87 -18.95 -29.61
CA PHE A 48 6.26 -19.31 -29.94
C PHE A 48 6.55 -20.82 -29.90
N ASP A 49 5.69 -21.62 -29.27
CA ASP A 49 5.76 -23.10 -29.29
C ASP A 49 4.99 -23.70 -30.47
N LYS A 50 4.18 -22.90 -31.18
CA LYS A 50 3.33 -23.39 -32.26
C LYS A 50 4.19 -23.92 -33.42
N GLY A 51 4.05 -25.20 -33.74
CA GLY A 51 4.83 -25.86 -34.78
C GLY A 51 6.21 -26.36 -34.34
N LYS A 52 6.64 -26.09 -33.10
CA LYS A 52 7.86 -26.70 -32.53
C LYS A 52 7.56 -28.11 -32.00
N ALA A 53 8.43 -29.05 -32.37
CA ALA A 53 8.43 -30.38 -31.78
C ALA A 53 9.19 -30.34 -30.43
N SER A 54 8.54 -29.78 -29.41
CA SER A 54 9.09 -29.69 -28.05
C SER A 54 8.41 -30.68 -27.09
N PRO A 55 9.17 -31.45 -26.30
CA PRO A 55 8.64 -32.24 -25.19
C PRO A 55 7.79 -31.38 -24.23
N PRO A 56 6.77 -31.94 -23.54
CA PRO A 56 5.92 -31.18 -22.62
C PRO A 56 6.66 -30.34 -21.58
N GLU A 57 7.80 -30.83 -21.08
CA GLU A 57 8.65 -30.20 -20.08
C GLU A 57 9.39 -28.94 -20.58
N ASP A 58 9.61 -28.87 -21.90
CA ASP A 58 10.34 -27.79 -22.60
C ASP A 58 9.40 -26.74 -23.22
N LYS A 59 8.08 -26.98 -23.20
CA LYS A 59 7.09 -25.99 -23.62
C LYS A 59 7.05 -24.85 -22.62
N LEU A 60 6.83 -23.63 -23.13
CA LEU A 60 7.17 -22.39 -22.46
C LEU A 60 6.91 -22.37 -20.95
N ARG A 61 5.80 -21.90 -20.39
CA ARG A 61 5.30 -22.04 -18.99
C ARG A 61 4.59 -20.77 -18.57
N MET A 62 5.04 -19.60 -19.02
CA MET A 62 4.38 -18.31 -18.82
C MET A 62 2.86 -18.42 -19.09
N PRO A 63 1.99 -18.14 -18.10
CA PRO A 63 0.53 -18.11 -18.28
C PRO A 63 0.10 -17.00 -19.25
N ASN A 64 -1.10 -17.14 -19.82
CA ASN A 64 -1.76 -16.00 -20.42
C ASN A 64 -2.55 -15.26 -19.32
N PHE A 65 -2.18 -14.02 -19.05
CA PHE A 65 -2.79 -13.19 -18.01
C PHE A 65 -3.99 -12.38 -18.53
N ASN A 66 -4.26 -12.40 -19.84
CA ASN A 66 -5.34 -11.67 -20.51
C ASN A 66 -5.29 -10.15 -20.24
N PHE A 67 -4.09 -9.58 -20.31
CA PHE A 67 -3.89 -8.13 -20.16
C PHE A 67 -4.65 -7.33 -21.23
N SER A 68 -5.11 -6.13 -20.86
CA SER A 68 -5.65 -5.17 -21.82
C SER A 68 -4.55 -4.60 -22.73
N PRO A 69 -4.88 -4.02 -23.90
CA PRO A 69 -3.89 -3.37 -24.75
C PRO A 69 -3.05 -2.30 -24.01
N GLU A 70 -3.70 -1.53 -23.12
CA GLU A 70 -3.04 -0.50 -22.32
C GLU A 70 -2.08 -1.11 -21.28
N GLU A 71 -2.47 -2.21 -20.64
CA GLU A 71 -1.60 -2.94 -19.71
C GLU A 71 -0.39 -3.54 -20.42
N ILE A 72 -0.59 -4.09 -21.64
CA ILE A 72 0.49 -4.63 -22.46
C ILE A 72 1.47 -3.52 -22.83
N GLU A 73 0.98 -2.38 -23.30
CA GLU A 73 1.83 -1.23 -23.63
C GLU A 73 2.64 -0.76 -22.43
N ALA A 74 2.02 -0.66 -21.25
CA ALA A 74 2.70 -0.28 -20.02
C ALA A 74 3.78 -1.28 -19.60
N LEU A 75 3.49 -2.59 -19.71
CA LEU A 75 4.43 -3.66 -19.38
C LEU A 75 5.59 -3.71 -20.38
N VAL A 76 5.33 -3.59 -21.68
CA VAL A 76 6.38 -3.53 -22.71
C VAL A 76 7.28 -2.32 -22.47
N THR A 77 6.70 -1.16 -22.19
CA THR A 77 7.46 0.06 -21.86
C THR A 77 8.37 -0.18 -20.65
N THR A 78 7.86 -0.83 -19.61
CA THR A 78 8.63 -1.15 -18.41
C THR A 78 9.75 -2.15 -18.71
N ILE A 79 9.47 -3.24 -19.45
CA ILE A 79 10.48 -4.24 -19.82
C ILE A 79 11.59 -3.62 -20.68
N LEU A 80 11.22 -2.75 -21.63
CA LEU A 80 12.20 -2.04 -22.45
C LEU A 80 13.04 -1.04 -21.65
N SER A 81 12.55 -0.56 -20.50
CA SER A 81 13.32 0.30 -19.60
C SER A 81 14.35 -0.46 -18.75
N PHE A 82 14.28 -1.80 -18.70
CA PHE A 82 15.27 -2.64 -18.03
C PHE A 82 16.52 -2.79 -18.91
N SER A 83 17.28 -1.71 -19.03
CA SER A 83 18.50 -1.62 -19.85
C SER A 83 19.77 -1.68 -19.02
N GLU A 84 20.85 -2.23 -19.59
CA GLU A 84 22.22 -2.11 -19.05
C GLU A 84 22.73 -0.68 -19.11
N ASP A 85 22.16 0.14 -20.01
CA ASP A 85 22.53 1.55 -20.16
C ASP A 85 22.11 2.34 -18.92
N GLU A 86 23.09 2.81 -18.16
CA GLU A 86 22.89 3.73 -17.05
C GLU A 86 22.44 5.09 -17.60
N VAL A 87 21.20 5.46 -17.30
CA VAL A 87 20.69 6.81 -17.58
C VAL A 87 21.39 7.78 -16.64
N GLY A 88 22.11 8.76 -17.20
CA GLY A 88 22.81 9.76 -16.38
C GLY A 88 21.85 10.46 -15.40
N GLU A 89 22.32 10.81 -14.20
CA GLU A 89 21.48 11.32 -13.08
C GLU A 89 20.51 12.45 -13.50
N ASN A 90 20.93 13.31 -14.41
CA ASN A 90 20.15 14.45 -14.90
C ASN A 90 18.96 14.07 -15.81
N LEU A 91 18.90 12.82 -16.26
CA LEU A 91 17.87 12.27 -17.15
C LEU A 91 16.90 11.34 -16.42
N LEU A 92 17.15 11.03 -15.15
CA LEU A 92 16.22 10.27 -14.31
C LEU A 92 15.04 11.17 -13.94
N ALA A 93 13.92 10.99 -14.63
CA ALA A 93 12.63 11.52 -14.19
C ALA A 93 12.16 10.73 -12.96
N SER A 94 12.62 11.12 -11.78
CA SER A 94 11.97 10.68 -10.55
C SER A 94 11.72 11.87 -9.67
N ASN A 95 10.60 11.84 -8.97
CA ASN A 95 10.32 12.67 -7.81
C ASN A 95 11.45 12.45 -6.80
N TYR A 96 12.60 13.09 -6.99
CA TYR A 96 13.76 12.93 -6.15
C TYR A 96 13.36 13.36 -4.74
N VAL A 97 13.15 12.38 -3.88
CA VAL A 97 12.92 12.63 -2.48
C VAL A 97 14.30 12.83 -1.88
N ARG A 98 14.65 14.09 -1.63
CA ARG A 98 15.94 14.47 -1.05
C ARG A 98 16.18 13.89 0.34
N ASP A 99 15.13 13.44 1.02
CA ASP A 99 15.21 12.79 2.32
C ASP A 99 15.40 11.28 2.13
N ASP A 100 16.63 10.79 2.34
CA ASP A 100 17.02 9.39 2.15
C ASP A 100 16.15 8.42 2.96
N MET A 101 15.68 8.85 4.13
CA MET A 101 14.86 8.03 5.02
C MET A 101 13.41 7.90 4.49
N VAL A 102 12.89 8.97 3.87
CA VAL A 102 11.61 8.89 3.14
C VAL A 102 11.79 8.01 1.91
N TYR A 103 12.89 8.13 1.17
CA TYR A 103 13.15 7.26 0.02
C TYR A 103 13.16 5.78 0.43
N GLU A 104 13.89 5.44 1.50
CA GLU A 104 13.97 4.05 1.98
C GLU A 104 12.60 3.55 2.45
N GLY A 105 11.82 4.34 3.18
CA GLY A 105 10.49 3.92 3.60
C GLY A 105 9.53 3.72 2.44
N ARG A 106 9.59 4.56 1.40
CA ARG A 106 8.83 4.37 0.16
C ARG A 106 9.23 3.09 -0.58
N LYS A 107 10.52 2.77 -0.60
CA LYS A 107 11.03 1.51 -1.15
C LYS A 107 10.50 0.32 -0.37
N LEU A 108 10.60 0.33 0.96
CA LEU A 108 10.10 -0.74 1.84
C LEU A 108 8.58 -0.96 1.69
N ILE A 109 7.78 0.11 1.62
CA ILE A 109 6.32 0.02 1.38
C ILE A 109 6.01 -0.77 0.10
N LYS A 110 6.81 -0.58 -0.96
CA LYS A 110 6.67 -1.30 -2.23
C LYS A 110 7.21 -2.71 -2.17
N GLU A 111 8.41 -2.89 -1.60
CA GLU A 111 9.11 -4.17 -1.49
C GLU A 111 8.29 -5.20 -0.69
N TYR A 112 7.68 -4.77 0.42
CA TYR A 112 6.81 -5.61 1.24
C TYR A 112 5.34 -5.57 0.81
N ASN A 113 5.05 -4.96 -0.33
CA ASN A 113 3.73 -4.88 -0.96
C ASN A 113 2.62 -4.40 0.00
N CYS A 114 2.92 -3.41 0.84
CA CYS A 114 1.93 -2.82 1.74
C CYS A 114 0.73 -2.27 0.98
N GLN A 115 0.98 -1.72 -0.23
CA GLN A 115 -0.05 -1.20 -1.13
C GLN A 115 -0.94 -2.29 -1.76
N GLY A 116 -0.54 -3.56 -1.74
CA GLY A 116 -1.44 -4.65 -2.15
C GLY A 116 -2.65 -4.77 -1.21
N CYS A 117 -2.48 -4.41 0.06
CA CYS A 117 -3.54 -4.44 1.07
C CYS A 117 -4.11 -3.07 1.41
N HIS A 118 -3.27 -2.06 1.54
CA HIS A 118 -3.64 -0.73 2.02
C HIS A 118 -3.65 0.29 0.88
N ILE A 119 -4.55 1.26 0.96
CA ILE A 119 -4.45 2.47 0.15
C ILE A 119 -3.44 3.39 0.85
N ILE A 120 -2.33 3.72 0.17
CA ILE A 120 -1.26 4.58 0.66
C ILE A 120 -0.91 5.58 -0.45
N ASP A 121 -0.91 6.86 -0.12
CA ASP A 121 -0.66 7.96 -1.06
C ASP A 121 -1.58 7.89 -2.30
N GLY A 122 -2.86 7.56 -2.05
CA GLY A 122 -3.88 7.44 -3.09
C GLY A 122 -3.77 6.20 -3.99
N PHE A 123 -2.85 5.27 -3.70
CA PHE A 123 -2.62 4.07 -4.52
C PHE A 123 -2.71 2.77 -3.71
N GLY A 124 -3.21 1.71 -4.36
CA GLY A 124 -3.29 0.37 -3.78
C GLY A 124 -4.65 -0.01 -3.21
N GLY A 125 -4.69 -1.00 -2.32
CA GLY A 125 -5.88 -1.42 -1.58
C GLY A 125 -6.84 -2.35 -2.31
N GLN A 126 -6.43 -2.93 -3.45
CA GLN A 126 -7.29 -3.77 -4.31
C GLN A 126 -7.85 -4.99 -3.57
N ILE A 127 -7.17 -5.49 -2.53
CA ILE A 127 -7.70 -6.62 -1.74
C ILE A 127 -9.05 -6.30 -1.08
N ALA A 128 -9.39 -5.03 -0.88
CA ALA A 128 -10.66 -4.62 -0.29
C ALA A 128 -11.88 -5.10 -1.09
N GLU A 129 -11.74 -5.29 -2.41
CA GLU A 129 -12.79 -5.79 -3.31
C GLU A 129 -13.19 -7.24 -3.01
N ASN A 130 -12.32 -8.00 -2.34
CA ASN A 130 -12.59 -9.39 -1.95
C ASN A 130 -13.45 -9.51 -0.69
N TYR A 131 -13.84 -8.40 -0.06
CA TYR A 131 -14.62 -8.38 1.16
C TYR A 131 -16.00 -7.77 0.91
N SER A 132 -17.01 -8.26 1.63
CA SER A 132 -18.39 -7.80 1.47
C SER A 132 -18.63 -6.36 1.93
N SER A 133 -17.72 -5.79 2.75
CA SER A 133 -17.82 -4.42 3.23
C SER A 133 -16.47 -3.86 3.71
N PRO A 134 -16.24 -2.53 3.64
CA PRO A 134 -15.00 -1.89 4.11
C PRO A 134 -14.68 -2.09 5.60
N GLU A 135 -15.67 -2.43 6.44
CA GLU A 135 -15.42 -2.82 7.85
C GLU A 135 -14.55 -4.07 8.02
N TYR A 136 -14.54 -4.94 7.02
CA TYR A 136 -13.84 -6.23 7.05
C TYR A 136 -12.50 -6.21 6.30
N ALA A 137 -12.30 -5.23 5.43
CA ALA A 137 -11.11 -5.03 4.60
C ALA A 137 -9.99 -4.27 5.35
N PRO A 138 -8.74 -4.33 4.88
CA PRO A 138 -7.66 -3.52 5.44
C PRO A 138 -8.03 -2.04 5.45
N PRO A 139 -7.58 -1.28 6.48
CA PRO A 139 -7.85 0.15 6.54
C PRO A 139 -7.15 0.90 5.40
N ASN A 140 -7.80 1.98 4.94
CA ASN A 140 -7.15 3.05 4.19
C ASN A 140 -6.13 3.75 5.11
N LEU A 141 -4.88 3.85 4.64
CA LEU A 141 -3.75 4.46 5.34
C LEU A 141 -3.33 5.80 4.73
N ASN A 142 -4.14 6.39 3.85
CA ASN A 142 -4.02 7.81 3.55
C ASN A 142 -4.18 8.60 4.86
N THR A 143 -3.42 9.68 5.02
CA THR A 143 -3.38 10.49 6.24
C THR A 143 -2.79 9.80 7.48
N GLU A 144 -2.22 8.59 7.37
CA GLU A 144 -1.72 7.86 8.55
C GLU A 144 -0.61 8.64 9.28
N GLY A 145 0.26 9.36 8.56
CA GLY A 145 1.32 10.17 9.13
C GLY A 145 0.83 11.39 9.90
N ALA A 146 -0.31 11.96 9.50
CA ALA A 146 -1.00 12.99 10.27
C ALA A 146 -1.87 12.42 11.40
N LYS A 147 -2.31 11.17 11.27
CA LYS A 147 -3.34 10.57 12.12
C LYS A 147 -2.82 10.00 13.42
N VAL A 148 -1.73 9.23 13.38
CA VAL A 148 -1.26 8.50 14.56
C VAL A 148 0.02 9.09 15.14
N GLN A 149 0.19 8.91 16.44
CA GLN A 149 1.45 9.20 17.12
C GLN A 149 2.55 8.28 16.58
N PRO A 150 3.73 8.78 16.16
CA PRO A 150 4.81 7.96 15.62
C PRO A 150 5.26 6.85 16.57
N ASP A 151 5.41 7.16 17.85
CA ASP A 151 5.81 6.20 18.88
C ASP A 151 4.77 5.07 19.03
N TRP A 152 3.49 5.42 18.96
CA TRP A 152 2.43 4.42 19.00
C TRP A 152 2.47 3.53 17.76
N LEU A 153 2.66 4.12 16.57
CA LEU A 153 2.70 3.38 15.31
C LEU A 153 3.90 2.43 15.25
N PHE A 154 5.07 2.89 15.72
CA PHE A 154 6.27 2.06 15.85
C PHE A 154 6.01 0.85 16.75
N ASN A 155 5.47 1.06 17.95
CA ASN A 155 5.13 -0.03 18.87
C ASN A 155 4.04 -0.96 18.30
N PHE A 156 3.08 -0.41 17.56
CA PHE A 156 2.07 -1.19 16.86
C PHE A 156 2.68 -2.11 15.78
N PHE A 157 3.71 -1.68 15.06
CA PHE A 157 4.38 -2.55 14.09
C PHE A 157 5.16 -3.68 14.75
N LEU A 158 5.77 -3.43 15.91
CA LEU A 158 6.46 -4.47 16.68
C LEU A 158 5.50 -5.50 17.28
N GLU A 159 4.36 -5.03 17.80
CA GLU A 159 3.33 -5.88 18.40
C GLU A 159 1.91 -5.42 17.99
N PRO A 160 1.41 -5.86 16.82
CA PRO A 160 0.10 -5.45 16.33
C PRO A 160 -1.03 -5.85 17.28
N SER A 161 -1.74 -4.85 17.80
CA SER A 161 -2.91 -5.03 18.66
C SER A 161 -4.23 -4.91 17.87
N ILE A 162 -5.33 -5.40 18.44
CA ILE A 162 -6.64 -5.34 17.77
C ILE A 162 -7.23 -3.93 17.92
N ILE A 163 -7.30 -3.20 16.80
CA ILE A 163 -7.95 -1.88 16.72
C ILE A 163 -9.39 -1.99 16.20
N ARG A 164 -9.62 -2.86 15.21
CA ARG A 164 -10.93 -3.10 14.58
C ARG A 164 -11.32 -4.56 14.82
N PRO A 165 -12.21 -4.85 15.79
CA PRO A 165 -12.59 -6.23 16.13
C PRO A 165 -13.20 -7.03 14.96
N ASN A 166 -13.82 -6.33 14.00
CA ASN A 166 -14.49 -6.96 12.85
C ASN A 166 -13.54 -7.27 11.67
N LEU A 167 -12.27 -6.89 11.74
CA LEU A 167 -11.32 -7.07 10.65
C LEU A 167 -11.12 -8.57 10.34
N GLN A 168 -11.34 -8.98 9.09
CA GLN A 168 -11.22 -10.40 8.68
C GLN A 168 -9.84 -10.74 8.11
N VAL A 169 -9.07 -9.71 7.77
CA VAL A 169 -7.70 -9.80 7.30
C VAL A 169 -6.72 -9.57 8.46
N ARG A 170 -5.58 -10.26 8.44
CA ARG A 170 -4.48 -9.99 9.39
C ARG A 170 -3.31 -9.40 8.64
N MET A 171 -2.74 -8.33 9.19
CA MET A 171 -1.48 -7.78 8.71
C MET A 171 -0.36 -8.81 8.98
N PRO A 172 0.49 -9.14 7.99
CA PRO A 172 1.65 -9.99 8.20
C PRO A 172 2.61 -9.37 9.21
N THR A 173 3.31 -10.21 9.97
CA THR A 173 4.45 -9.77 10.78
C THR A 173 5.68 -9.70 9.89
N PHE A 174 6.29 -8.52 9.80
CA PHE A 174 7.52 -8.31 9.05
C PHE A 174 8.70 -8.25 10.02
N LYS A 175 9.84 -8.83 9.62
CA LYS A 175 11.08 -8.81 10.42
C LYS A 175 11.97 -7.64 10.00
N LEU A 176 11.40 -6.43 10.02
CA LEU A 176 12.14 -5.20 9.73
C LEU A 176 12.93 -4.73 10.95
N THR A 177 14.01 -4.00 10.72
CA THR A 177 14.75 -3.31 11.77
C THR A 177 14.01 -2.06 12.25
N ASP A 178 14.46 -1.52 13.39
CA ASP A 178 13.90 -0.27 13.93
C ASP A 178 14.09 0.89 12.95
N GLU A 179 15.22 0.97 12.25
CA GLU A 179 15.49 1.99 11.23
C GLU A 179 14.54 1.86 10.03
N GLU A 180 14.27 0.63 9.59
CA GLU A 180 13.34 0.36 8.48
C GLU A 180 11.90 0.74 8.87
N TRP A 181 11.45 0.43 10.08
CA TRP A 181 10.15 0.88 10.58
C TRP A 181 10.05 2.40 10.67
N ASN A 182 11.10 3.04 11.20
CA ASN A 182 11.16 4.49 11.27
C ASN A 182 11.14 5.12 9.86
N ALA A 183 11.79 4.51 8.87
CA ALA A 183 11.74 4.96 7.48
C ALA A 183 10.32 4.91 6.89
N ILE A 184 9.57 3.84 7.16
CA ILE A 184 8.16 3.72 6.78
C ILE A 184 7.31 4.81 7.45
N ILE A 185 7.48 5.02 8.76
CA ILE A 185 6.77 6.08 9.51
C ILE A 185 7.09 7.47 8.94
N ARG A 186 8.37 7.74 8.68
CA ARG A 186 8.84 8.98 8.07
C ARG A 186 8.23 9.22 6.69
N SER A 187 7.98 8.15 5.94
CA SER A 187 7.30 8.21 4.65
C SER A 187 5.83 8.58 4.78
N PHE A 188 5.09 7.99 5.74
CA PHE A 188 3.72 8.41 6.05
C PHE A 188 3.65 9.88 6.44
N GLN A 189 4.53 10.31 7.34
CA GLN A 189 4.65 11.71 7.74
C GLN A 189 4.93 12.64 6.55
N TYR A 190 5.81 12.22 5.63
CA TYR A 190 6.12 13.00 4.43
C TYR A 190 4.92 13.13 3.48
N TYR A 191 4.16 12.05 3.25
CA TYR A 191 2.94 12.10 2.43
C TYR A 191 1.93 13.12 2.96
N ASP A 192 1.87 13.29 4.28
CA ASP A 192 0.89 14.14 4.95
C ASP A 192 1.43 15.53 5.34
N ASN A 193 2.60 15.92 4.80
CA ASN A 193 3.27 17.18 5.13
C ASN A 193 3.48 17.40 6.64
N GLN A 194 3.84 16.33 7.36
CA GLN A 194 4.22 16.36 8.77
C GLN A 194 5.76 16.26 8.89
N PRO A 195 6.52 17.36 8.76
CA PRO A 195 7.98 17.30 8.81
C PRO A 195 8.52 17.05 10.23
N LEU A 196 7.68 17.17 11.26
CA LEU A 196 8.09 17.02 12.64
C LEU A 196 8.09 15.54 13.02
N ALA A 197 9.26 15.03 13.41
CA ALA A 197 9.40 13.68 13.94
C ALA A 197 8.79 13.54 15.35
N PHE A 198 8.64 14.65 16.09
CA PHE A 198 8.15 14.66 17.47
C PHE A 198 7.20 15.82 17.71
N GLU A 199 6.02 15.53 18.25
CA GLU A 199 5.08 16.52 18.76
C GLU A 199 5.15 16.57 20.29
N SER A 200 5.00 17.76 20.87
CA SER A 200 4.96 17.91 22.32
C SER A 200 3.72 17.29 22.93
N ASP A 201 3.84 16.72 24.12
CA ASP A 201 2.70 16.21 24.90
C ASP A 201 1.52 17.18 24.95
N PHE A 202 0.36 16.72 24.50
CA PHE A 202 -0.86 17.50 24.56
C PHE A 202 -1.45 17.46 25.97
N HIS A 203 -1.42 18.62 26.64
CA HIS A 203 -1.92 18.78 28.00
C HIS A 203 -3.37 19.28 27.99
N VAL A 204 -4.28 18.45 28.51
CA VAL A 204 -5.71 18.79 28.61
C VAL A 204 -5.98 19.61 29.87
N ASN A 205 -6.45 20.84 29.71
CA ASN A 205 -6.94 21.64 30.82
C ASN A 205 -8.47 21.46 30.99
N THR A 206 -8.85 20.71 32.01
CA THR A 206 -10.25 20.35 32.31
C THR A 206 -11.11 21.51 32.79
N SER A 207 -10.50 22.63 33.20
CA SER A 207 -11.21 23.82 33.68
C SER A 207 -11.73 24.69 32.54
N THR A 208 -11.22 24.48 31.32
CA THR A 208 -11.55 25.31 30.15
C THR A 208 -12.98 25.11 29.67
N THR A 209 -13.56 26.15 29.07
CA THR A 209 -14.85 26.06 28.39
C THR A 209 -14.83 25.03 27.26
N LYS A 210 -13.70 24.90 26.54
CA LYS A 210 -13.52 23.91 25.47
C LYS A 210 -13.65 22.47 25.98
N TYR A 211 -13.02 22.15 27.12
CA TYR A 211 -13.15 20.82 27.72
C TYR A 211 -14.59 20.51 28.14
N LYS A 212 -15.27 21.47 28.78
CA LYS A 212 -16.67 21.34 29.17
C LYS A 212 -17.60 21.17 27.96
N ALA A 213 -17.33 21.89 26.86
CA ALA A 213 -18.04 21.73 25.61
C ALA A 213 -17.81 20.35 24.99
N GLY A 214 -16.56 19.85 24.96
CA GLY A 214 -16.23 18.50 24.49
C GLY A 214 -16.99 17.41 25.24
N LYS A 215 -17.10 17.51 26.57
CA LYS A 215 -17.94 16.61 27.36
C LYS A 215 -19.41 16.64 26.93
N LYS A 216 -19.92 17.81 26.57
CA LYS A 216 -21.31 17.93 26.11
C LYS A 216 -21.50 17.37 24.70
N ILE A 217 -20.51 17.52 23.82
CA ILE A 217 -20.49 16.92 22.49
C ILE A 217 -20.51 15.39 22.59
N GLU A 218 -19.70 14.80 23.47
CA GLU A 218 -19.71 13.35 23.73
C GLU A 218 -21.10 12.85 24.15
N GLU A 219 -21.75 13.55 25.07
CA GLU A 219 -23.11 13.22 25.54
C GLU A 219 -24.14 13.31 24.40
N LEU A 220 -24.09 14.38 23.59
CA LEU A 220 -25.05 14.63 22.51
C LEU A 220 -24.82 13.75 21.28
N GLY A 221 -23.55 13.49 20.95
CA GLY A 221 -23.14 12.64 19.84
C GLY A 221 -23.33 11.15 20.12
N ALA A 222 -23.67 10.78 21.36
CA ALA A 222 -23.93 9.41 21.79
C ALA A 222 -22.83 8.43 21.32
N CYS A 223 -21.56 8.82 21.51
CA CYS A 223 -20.39 8.11 20.98
C CYS A 223 -20.34 6.64 21.42
N ASN A 224 -20.84 6.33 22.61
CA ASN A 224 -20.96 4.98 23.17
C ASN A 224 -21.95 4.06 22.43
N ASN A 225 -22.73 4.58 21.48
CA ASN A 225 -23.52 3.74 20.60
C ASN A 225 -22.62 2.91 19.67
N CYS A 226 -21.51 3.49 19.19
CA CYS A 226 -20.63 2.89 18.20
C CYS A 226 -19.23 2.59 18.72
N HIS A 227 -18.67 3.43 19.60
CA HIS A 227 -17.30 3.31 20.08
C HIS A 227 -17.17 2.55 21.40
N PHE A 228 -16.07 1.81 21.56
CA PHE A 228 -15.69 1.20 22.84
C PHE A 228 -15.11 2.25 23.79
N TYR A 229 -15.26 2.01 25.09
CA TYR A 229 -14.62 2.77 26.15
C TYR A 229 -13.85 1.81 27.07
N GLY A 230 -12.56 1.63 26.77
CA GLY A 230 -11.74 0.65 27.49
C GLY A 230 -12.28 -0.77 27.26
N LYS A 231 -12.91 -1.36 28.27
CA LYS A 231 -13.53 -2.70 28.19
C LYS A 231 -15.04 -2.66 27.93
N GLU A 232 -15.65 -1.47 27.91
CA GLU A 232 -17.07 -1.31 27.67
C GLU A 232 -17.39 -1.41 26.17
N PHE A 233 -18.36 -2.28 25.85
CA PHE A 233 -18.81 -2.51 24.48
C PHE A 233 -19.77 -1.41 24.01
N PRO A 234 -19.81 -1.12 22.70
CA PRO A 234 -20.81 -0.22 22.13
C PRO A 234 -22.23 -0.75 22.33
N LYS A 235 -23.20 0.16 22.45
CA LYS A 235 -24.62 -0.21 22.64
C LYS A 235 -25.27 -0.80 21.39
N GLN A 236 -24.80 -0.43 20.20
CA GLN A 236 -25.33 -0.95 18.94
C GLN A 236 -24.61 -2.23 18.49
N GLY A 237 -25.17 -2.88 17.46
CA GLY A 237 -24.67 -4.14 16.94
C GLY A 237 -23.30 -4.04 16.27
N ALA A 238 -22.63 -5.19 16.13
CA ALA A 238 -21.24 -5.28 15.66
C ALA A 238 -20.94 -4.54 14.35
N GLN A 239 -21.91 -4.44 13.44
CA GLN A 239 -21.77 -3.74 12.15
C GLN A 239 -21.53 -2.22 12.26
N THR A 240 -21.78 -1.66 13.44
CA THR A 240 -21.60 -0.23 13.75
C THR A 240 -20.42 0.02 14.69
N TRP A 241 -19.73 -1.04 15.12
CA TRP A 241 -18.62 -0.91 16.06
C TRP A 241 -17.47 -0.12 15.44
N ALA A 242 -17.00 0.85 16.20
CA ALA A 242 -15.94 1.79 15.85
C ALA A 242 -14.78 1.68 16.87
N PRO A 243 -13.58 2.23 16.57
CA PRO A 243 -12.40 2.08 17.43
C PRO A 243 -12.60 2.53 18.88
N ASN A 244 -11.80 1.98 19.79
CA ASN A 244 -11.86 2.30 21.22
C ASN A 244 -11.39 3.72 21.50
N LEU A 245 -12.27 4.57 22.05
CA LEU A 245 -11.97 5.97 22.33
C LEU A 245 -11.03 6.14 23.52
N ALA A 246 -10.91 5.14 24.40
CA ALA A 246 -9.94 5.19 25.50
C ALA A 246 -8.48 5.24 25.01
N LEU A 247 -8.21 4.72 23.80
CA LEU A 247 -6.88 4.73 23.18
C LEU A 247 -6.56 6.05 22.48
N THR A 248 -7.51 6.98 22.37
CA THR A 248 -7.37 8.20 21.55
C THR A 248 -6.13 9.00 21.91
N LYS A 249 -5.89 9.23 23.21
CA LYS A 249 -4.75 10.03 23.69
C LYS A 249 -3.40 9.41 23.30
N GLU A 250 -3.30 8.09 23.39
CA GLU A 250 -2.05 7.36 23.15
C GLU A 250 -1.80 7.15 21.66
N ARG A 251 -2.88 6.97 20.89
CA ARG A 251 -2.81 6.56 19.49
C ARG A 251 -2.84 7.71 18.51
N LEU A 252 -3.71 8.70 18.72
CA LEU A 252 -4.06 9.68 17.69
C LEU A 252 -3.41 11.04 17.95
N GLN A 253 -3.08 11.74 16.86
CA GLN A 253 -2.62 13.11 16.94
C GLN A 253 -3.78 14.04 17.31
N PRO A 254 -3.62 14.97 18.28
CA PRO A 254 -4.70 15.85 18.72
C PRO A 254 -5.29 16.70 17.59
N LYS A 255 -4.42 17.21 16.70
CA LYS A 255 -4.86 17.99 15.54
C LYS A 255 -5.74 17.15 14.60
N TRP A 256 -5.30 15.94 14.29
CA TRP A 256 -6.08 15.05 13.42
C TRP A 256 -7.44 14.70 14.02
N VAL A 257 -7.54 14.52 15.34
CA VAL A 257 -8.84 14.27 15.99
C VAL A 257 -9.80 15.44 15.79
N ILE A 258 -9.31 16.67 15.84
CA ILE A 258 -10.13 17.87 15.56
C ILE A 258 -10.58 17.85 14.10
N ASP A 259 -9.64 17.69 13.16
CA ASP A 259 -9.93 17.67 11.73
C ASP A 259 -10.91 16.52 11.38
N TRP A 260 -10.77 15.35 12.02
CA TRP A 260 -11.65 14.18 11.88
C TRP A 260 -13.07 14.43 12.39
N MET A 261 -13.23 15.15 13.50
CA MET A 261 -14.57 15.47 14.01
C MET A 261 -15.25 16.59 13.20
N GLU A 262 -14.49 17.46 12.53
CA GLU A 262 -15.04 18.54 11.71
C GLU A 262 -15.58 18.03 10.37
N ASP A 263 -14.83 17.18 9.66
CA ASP A 263 -15.28 16.57 8.40
C ASP A 263 -14.68 15.17 8.21
N PRO A 264 -15.30 14.13 8.81
CA PRO A 264 -14.82 12.75 8.66
C PRO A 264 -14.82 12.26 7.21
N GLN A 265 -15.73 12.76 6.36
CA GLN A 265 -15.86 12.32 4.96
C GLN A 265 -14.71 12.84 4.10
N SER A 266 -14.17 14.02 4.41
CA SER A 266 -12.98 14.55 3.73
C SER A 266 -11.74 13.70 3.95
N ILE A 267 -11.59 13.09 5.13
CA ILE A 267 -10.43 12.26 5.50
C ILE A 267 -10.63 10.81 5.07
N MET A 268 -11.81 10.25 5.33
CA MET A 268 -12.15 8.87 4.97
C MET A 268 -13.52 8.81 4.28
N PRO A 269 -13.55 9.00 2.96
CA PRO A 269 -14.78 8.91 2.19
C PRO A 269 -15.50 7.58 2.44
N GLY A 270 -16.81 7.66 2.73
CA GLY A 270 -17.64 6.48 3.02
C GLY A 270 -17.58 5.99 4.47
N THR A 271 -16.92 6.72 5.37
CA THR A 271 -16.96 6.42 6.81
C THR A 271 -18.39 6.52 7.37
N LYS A 272 -18.70 5.69 8.39
CA LYS A 272 -19.97 5.76 9.14
C LYS A 272 -19.94 6.80 10.26
N MET A 273 -18.79 7.44 10.51
CA MET A 273 -18.68 8.53 11.49
C MET A 273 -19.54 9.72 11.03
N PRO A 274 -20.46 10.22 11.87
CA PRO A 274 -21.26 11.39 11.54
C PRO A 274 -20.42 12.67 11.57
N ALA A 275 -20.81 13.65 10.75
CA ALA A 275 -20.37 15.04 10.83
C ALA A 275 -21.24 15.82 11.83
#